data_AF-A0A0N1AEI0-F1
#
_entry.id   AF-A0A0N1AEI0-F1
#
_cell.length_a   1.000
_cell.length_b   1.000
_cell.length_c   1.000
_cell.angle_alpha   90.00
_cell.angle_beta   90.00
_cell.angle_gamma   90.00
#
_symmetry.space_group_name_H-M   'P 1'
#
loop_
_entity.id
_entity.type
_entity.pdbx_description
1 polymer ?
#
loop_
_entity_poly.entity_id
_entity_poly.type
_entity_poly.pdbx_seq_one_letter_code
_entity_poly.pdbx_strand_id
1 'polypeptide(L)'
;MKIGPIDTKLPGTAPAERKAEAAPAKNPTVPSTEVALSPAAKGLAEGGGDAAFDTAKVERIATAIRDGKFSVNPEAIADKLISNAEELLGRKLS
;
A
#
# COMPACT_ATOMS: atom_id res chain seq x y z
N MET A 1 18.67 -23.01 -23.77
CA MET A 1 19.97 -23.51 -23.25
C MET A 1 19.84 -23.70 -21.75
N LYS A 2 20.27 -24.85 -21.24
CA LYS A 2 20.26 -25.22 -19.81
C LYS A 2 21.54 -24.66 -19.17
N ILE A 3 21.47 -23.76 -18.21
CA ILE A 3 22.63 -23.35 -17.40
C ILE A 3 22.49 -24.08 -16.06
N GLY A 4 23.40 -25.04 -15.83
CA GLY A 4 23.59 -25.71 -14.54
C GLY A 4 24.42 -24.84 -13.57
N PRO A 5 24.63 -25.30 -12.33
CA PRO A 5 25.01 -24.45 -11.19
C PRO A 5 26.49 -24.07 -11.24
N ILE A 6 26.80 -22.85 -10.77
CA ILE A 6 28.19 -22.41 -10.58
C ILE A 6 28.41 -22.18 -9.09
N ASP A 7 28.93 -23.20 -8.43
CA ASP A 7 29.60 -23.06 -7.14
C ASP A 7 30.81 -22.13 -7.33
N THR A 8 30.91 -21.06 -6.53
CA THR A 8 32.15 -20.30 -6.38
C THR A 8 32.55 -20.23 -4.92
N LYS A 9 33.81 -20.61 -4.72
CA LYS A 9 34.44 -21.17 -3.52
C LYS A 9 35.08 -20.08 -2.65
N LEU A 10 34.76 -20.16 -1.35
CA LEU A 10 35.50 -19.79 -0.12
C LEU A 10 36.16 -18.40 0.05
N PRO A 11 35.88 -17.69 1.15
CA PRO A 11 36.70 -16.57 1.61
C PRO A 11 37.89 -17.08 2.44
N GLY A 12 39.08 -16.60 2.12
CA GLY A 12 40.27 -16.74 2.96
C GLY A 12 41.05 -15.44 2.97
N THR A 13 41.13 -14.80 4.14
CA THR A 13 42.30 -14.09 4.68
C THR A 13 41.97 -13.64 6.10
N ALA A 14 42.90 -13.87 7.03
CA ALA A 14 42.80 -13.55 8.45
C ALA A 14 43.41 -12.16 8.76
N PRO A 15 43.55 -11.73 10.04
CA PRO A 15 42.90 -10.55 10.59
C PRO A 15 43.82 -9.33 10.70
N ALA A 16 43.26 -8.12 10.69
CA ALA A 16 43.96 -6.92 11.12
C ALA A 16 43.02 -6.06 11.98
N GLU A 17 43.26 -6.12 13.29
CA GLU A 17 42.72 -5.18 14.26
C GLU A 17 43.15 -3.75 13.92
N ARG A 18 42.19 -2.84 13.84
CA ARG A 18 42.42 -1.42 14.11
C ARG A 18 41.29 -0.87 14.95
N LYS A 19 41.61 -0.66 16.23
CA LYS A 19 40.84 0.04 17.25
C LYS A 19 40.96 1.55 17.02
N ALA A 20 39.84 2.25 16.81
CA ALA A 20 39.53 3.59 17.34
C ALA A 20 38.28 4.17 16.65
N GLU A 21 37.20 4.23 17.43
CA GLU A 21 36.32 5.38 17.63
C GLU A 21 36.03 6.33 16.46
N ALA A 22 34.85 6.15 15.86
CA ALA A 22 33.87 7.21 15.62
C ALA A 22 32.57 6.48 15.27
N ALA A 23 31.56 6.52 16.14
CA ALA A 23 30.22 6.09 15.75
C ALA A 23 29.68 7.11 14.74
N PRO A 24 29.49 6.77 13.46
CA PRO A 24 28.64 7.58 12.60
C PRO A 24 27.23 7.39 13.14
N ALA A 25 26.52 8.49 13.34
CA ALA A 25 25.13 8.52 13.76
C ALA A 25 24.34 7.41 13.05
N LYS A 26 23.56 6.63 13.83
CA LYS A 26 22.54 5.74 13.30
C LYS A 26 21.53 6.62 12.56
N ASN A 27 21.79 6.94 11.30
CA ASN A 27 20.72 7.33 10.41
C ASN A 27 19.75 6.15 10.43
N PRO A 28 18.47 6.36 10.80
CA PRO A 28 17.51 5.29 10.75
C PRO A 28 17.53 4.74 9.34
N THR A 29 17.88 3.46 9.20
CA THR A 29 17.74 2.73 7.96
C THR A 29 16.24 2.71 7.67
N VAL A 30 15.78 3.66 6.85
CA VAL A 30 14.43 3.62 6.31
C VAL A 30 14.35 2.36 5.45
N PRO A 31 13.44 1.41 5.74
CA PRO A 31 13.25 0.26 4.87
C PRO A 31 12.98 0.75 3.45
N SER A 32 13.49 0.05 2.44
CA SER A 32 13.37 0.43 1.03
C SER A 32 11.90 0.54 0.52
N THR A 33 10.94 0.23 1.38
CA THR A 33 9.49 0.28 1.15
C THR A 33 8.81 1.45 1.88
N GLU A 34 9.54 2.31 2.58
CA GLU A 34 8.96 3.45 3.29
C GLU A 34 8.65 4.60 2.32
N VAL A 35 7.36 4.91 2.17
CA VAL A 35 6.89 6.02 1.31
C VAL A 35 6.47 7.19 2.21
N ALA A 36 7.17 8.32 2.07
CA ALA A 36 6.84 9.53 2.81
C ALA A 36 5.63 10.24 2.18
N LEU A 37 4.48 10.18 2.85
CA LEU A 37 3.30 10.95 2.49
C LEU A 37 3.45 12.42 2.92
N SER A 38 2.90 13.35 2.14
CA SER A 38 2.89 14.77 2.49
C SER A 38 2.07 15.03 3.75
N PRO A 39 2.40 16.06 4.56
CA PRO A 39 1.63 16.40 5.77
C PRO A 39 0.14 16.63 5.49
N ALA A 40 -0.18 17.22 4.33
CA ALA A 40 -1.57 17.41 3.89
C ALA A 40 -2.28 16.09 3.58
N ALA A 41 -1.60 15.12 2.96
CA ALA A 41 -2.17 13.79 2.71
C ALA A 41 -2.38 13.01 4.02
N LYS A 42 -1.48 13.16 4.99
CA LYS A 42 -1.62 12.57 6.33
C LYS A 42 -2.82 13.16 7.08
N GLY A 43 -2.96 14.49 7.10
CA GLY A 43 -4.11 15.14 7.73
C GLY A 43 -5.45 14.80 7.06
N LEU A 44 -5.46 14.57 5.74
CA LEU A 44 -6.68 14.12 5.04
C LEU A 44 -7.01 12.66 5.35
N ALA A 45 -6.01 11.79 5.49
CA ALA A 45 -6.21 10.40 5.90
C ALA A 45 -6.74 10.28 7.35
N GLU A 46 -6.41 11.24 8.22
CA GLU A 46 -6.94 11.31 9.58
C GLU A 46 -8.39 11.84 9.64
N GLY A 47 -8.79 12.69 8.67
CA GLY A 47 -10.15 13.25 8.59
C GLY A 47 -11.13 12.42 7.76
N GLY A 48 -10.64 11.70 6.76
CA GLY A 48 -11.39 10.69 6.01
C GLY A 48 -11.38 9.40 6.80
N GLY A 49 -12.20 9.33 7.85
CA GLY A 49 -12.24 8.22 8.79
C GLY A 49 -12.11 6.88 8.07
N ASP A 50 -11.15 6.08 8.53
CA ASP A 50 -11.00 4.67 8.16
C ASP A 50 -12.41 4.10 8.02
N ALA A 51 -12.80 3.73 6.80
CA ALA A 51 -14.11 3.15 6.57
C ALA A 51 -14.08 1.79 7.24
N ALA A 52 -14.32 1.79 8.55
CA ALA A 52 -14.22 0.64 9.42
C ALA A 52 -15.01 -0.47 8.73
N PHE A 53 -14.32 -1.57 8.46
CA PHE A 53 -14.89 -2.64 7.68
C PHE A 53 -16.16 -3.16 8.38
N ASP A 54 -17.32 -2.86 7.80
CA ASP A 54 -18.62 -3.23 8.37
C ASP A 54 -19.01 -4.64 7.89
N THR A 55 -18.54 -5.65 8.61
CA THR A 55 -18.87 -7.06 8.36
C THR A 55 -20.38 -7.30 8.35
N ALA A 56 -21.13 -6.63 9.23
CA ALA A 56 -22.58 -6.81 9.34
C ALA A 56 -23.30 -6.26 8.10
N LYS A 57 -22.82 -5.16 7.50
CA LYS A 57 -23.33 -4.67 6.21
C LYS A 57 -23.06 -5.66 5.09
N VAL A 58 -21.85 -6.25 5.05
CA VAL A 58 -21.50 -7.25 4.02
C VAL A 58 -22.42 -8.46 4.11
N GLU A 59 -22.64 -9.04 5.29
CA GLU A 59 -23.52 -10.20 5.47
C GLU A 59 -24.97 -9.93 5.05
N ARG A 60 -25.50 -8.76 5.39
CA ARG A 60 -26.86 -8.35 4.99
C ARG A 60 -26.99 -8.26 3.48
N ILE A 61 -26.04 -7.61 2.80
CA ILE A 61 -26.06 -7.45 1.35
C ILE A 61 -25.87 -8.81 0.66
N ALA A 62 -24.92 -9.63 1.11
CA ALA A 62 -24.69 -10.96 0.55
C ALA A 62 -25.94 -11.85 0.65
N THR A 63 -26.67 -11.77 1.76
CA THR A 63 -27.93 -12.49 1.94
C THR A 63 -29.03 -11.96 1.01
N ALA A 64 -29.18 -10.64 0.87
CA ALA A 64 -30.14 -10.05 -0.06
C ALA A 64 -29.87 -10.45 -1.52
N ILE A 65 -28.60 -10.57 -1.92
CA ILE A 65 -28.20 -11.04 -3.25
C ILE A 65 -28.57 -12.52 -3.42
N ARG A 66 -28.24 -13.38 -2.43
CA ARG A 66 -28.56 -14.82 -2.46
C ARG A 66 -30.07 -15.07 -2.56
N ASP A 67 -30.85 -14.30 -1.83
CA ASP A 67 -32.31 -14.41 -1.80
C ASP A 67 -32.99 -13.77 -3.03
N GLY A 68 -32.24 -13.13 -3.94
CA GLY A 68 -32.79 -12.42 -5.10
C GLY A 68 -33.55 -11.13 -4.75
N LYS A 69 -33.39 -10.61 -3.53
CA LYS A 69 -34.05 -9.38 -3.03
C LYS A 69 -33.26 -8.12 -3.35
N PHE A 70 -32.01 -8.26 -3.76
CA PHE A 70 -31.18 -7.13 -4.19
C PHE A 70 -31.55 -6.70 -5.61
N SER A 71 -32.05 -5.47 -5.75
CA SER A 71 -32.32 -4.87 -7.06
C SER A 71 -31.20 -3.93 -7.47
N VAL A 72 -30.70 -4.08 -8.70
CA VAL A 72 -29.69 -3.19 -9.27
C VAL A 72 -30.34 -1.85 -9.61
N ASN A 73 -29.71 -0.75 -9.19
CA ASN A 73 -30.08 0.59 -9.63
C ASN A 73 -29.04 1.08 -10.66
N PRO A 74 -29.38 1.14 -11.96
CA PRO A 74 -28.44 1.54 -13.01
C PRO A 74 -28.05 3.02 -12.94
N GLU A 75 -28.96 3.91 -12.54
CA GLU A 75 -28.69 5.35 -12.43
C GLU A 75 -27.66 5.61 -11.33
N ALA A 76 -27.86 5.00 -10.15
CA ALA A 76 -26.92 5.12 -9.04
C ALA A 76 -25.51 4.57 -9.36
N ILE A 77 -25.42 3.58 -10.27
CA ILE A 77 -24.13 3.08 -10.76
C ILE A 77 -23.48 4.13 -11.65
N ALA A 78 -24.22 4.68 -12.62
CA ALA A 78 -23.72 5.69 -13.54
C ALA A 78 -23.20 6.92 -12.78
N ASP A 79 -23.97 7.44 -11.83
CA ASP A 79 -23.58 8.60 -11.01
C ASP A 79 -22.28 8.34 -10.24
N LYS A 80 -22.14 7.15 -9.64
CA LYS A 80 -20.93 6.77 -8.91
C LYS A 80 -19.71 6.61 -9.83
N LEU A 81 -19.89 6.07 -11.03
CA LEU A 81 -18.81 5.94 -12.01
C LEU A 81 -18.33 7.31 -12.50
N ILE A 82 -19.26 8.23 -12.79
CA ILE A 82 -18.93 9.60 -13.18
C ILE A 82 -18.20 10.31 -12.04
N SER A 83 -18.75 10.27 -10.82
CA SER A 83 -18.14 10.91 -9.65
C SER A 83 -16.73 10.37 -9.38
N ASN A 84 -16.50 9.07 -9.53
CA ASN A 84 -15.16 8.49 -9.39
C ASN A 84 -14.21 8.97 -10.50
N ALA A 85 -14.68 9.04 -11.75
CA ALA A 85 -13.89 9.57 -12.85
C ALA A 85 -13.53 11.04 -12.65
N GLU A 86 -14.46 11.87 -12.18
CA GLU A 86 -14.24 13.27 -11.86
C GLU A 86 -13.20 13.44 -10.73
N GLU A 87 -13.24 12.60 -9.69
CA GLU A 87 -12.23 12.63 -8.62
C GLU A 87 -10.82 12.31 -9.17
N LEU A 88 -10.70 11.30 -10.03
CA LEU A 88 -9.43 10.90 -10.62
C LEU A 88 -8.89 11.93 -11.64
N LEU A 89 -9.78 12.51 -12.45
CA LEU A 89 -9.41 13.44 -13.53
C LEU A 89 -9.29 14.89 -13.05
N GLY A 90 -10.17 15.32 -12.14
CA GLY A 90 -10.15 16.65 -11.52
C GLY A 90 -8.89 16.89 -10.69
N ARG A 91 -8.27 15.81 -10.19
CA ARG A 91 -6.97 15.89 -9.50
C ARG A 91 -5.78 16.13 -10.45
N LYS A 92 -5.96 16.02 -11.77
CA LYS A 92 -4.91 16.18 -12.79
C LYS A 92 -4.90 17.57 -13.44
N LEU A 93 -5.81 18.47 -13.08
CA LEU A 93 -5.98 19.80 -13.72
C LEU A 93 -5.59 20.99 -12.83
N SER A 94 -4.83 20.78 -11.75
CA SER A 94 -4.29 21.84 -10.90
C SER A 94 -2.76 21.80 -10.87
#